data_AF-A0A7C3QFV9-F1
#
_entry.id   AF-A0A7C3QFV9-F1
#
_cell.length_a   1.000
_cell.length_b   1.000
_cell.length_c   1.000
_cell.angle_alpha   90.00
_cell.angle_beta   90.00
_cell.angle_gamma   90.00
#
_symmetry.space_group_name_H-M   'P 1'
#
loop_
_entity.id
_entity.type
_entity.pdbx_description
1 polymer ?
#
loop_
_entity_poly.entity_id
_entity_poly.type
_entity_poly.pdbx_seq_one_letter_code
_entity_poly.pdbx_strand_id
1 'polypeptide(L)' 'IQGPDGRELARGITRYTSADLTRIAGRQSDDIEAVLGYAYGPVAVHRNDMILV' A
#
# COMPACT_ATOMS: atom_id res chain seq x y z
N ILE A 1 -7.36 1.05 6.07
CA ILE A 1 -6.09 1.20 6.82
C ILE A 1 -6.45 1.16 8.30
N GLN A 2 -5.81 0.26 9.06
CA GLN A 2 -6.13 0.03 10.47
C GLN A 2 -4.89 0.26 11.34
N GLY A 3 -5.12 0.72 12.56
CA GLY A 3 -4.08 0.81 13.59
C GLY A 3 -3.75 -0.56 14.18
N PRO A 4 -2.68 -0.65 15.00
CA PRO A 4 -2.29 -1.89 15.68
C PRO A 4 -3.37 -2.47 16.60
N ASP A 5 -4.30 -1.63 17.07
CA ASP A 5 -5.47 -1.98 17.88
C ASP A 5 -6.68 -2.43 17.04
N GLY A 6 -6.54 -2.49 15.71
CA GLY A 6 -7.60 -2.83 14.77
C GLY A 6 -8.56 -1.67 14.48
N ARG A 7 -8.37 -0.50 15.11
CA ARG A 7 -9.21 0.68 14.85
C ARG A 7 -9.00 1.14 13.41
N GLU A 8 -10.10 1.43 12.72
CA GLU A 8 -10.03 2.02 11.40
C GLU A 8 -9.46 3.46 11.47
N LEU A 9 -8.40 3.73 10.71
CA LEU A 9 -7.75 5.04 10.67
C LEU A 9 -8.05 5.81 9.38
N ALA A 10 -8.17 5.09 8.26
CA ALA A 10 -8.38 5.69 6.95
C ALA A 10 -8.90 4.69 5.91
N ARG A 11 -9.54 5.21 4.87
CA ARG A 11 -9.92 4.50 3.65
C ARG A 11 -9.25 5.16 2.44
N GLY A 12 -8.96 4.38 1.40
CA GLY A 12 -8.41 4.96 0.18
C GLY A 12 -8.29 3.95 -0.96
N ILE A 13 -7.98 4.46 -2.15
CA ILE A 13 -7.77 3.65 -3.34
C ILE A 13 -6.34 3.11 -3.36
N THR A 14 -6.20 1.79 -3.42
CA THR A 14 -4.88 1.16 -3.51
C THR A 14 -4.40 1.04 -4.96
N ARG A 15 -3.09 1.15 -5.15
CA ARG A 15 -2.42 0.96 -6.46
C ARG A 15 -2.03 -0.49 -6.75
N TYR A 16 -2.05 -1.34 -5.73
CA TYR A 16 -1.60 -2.73 -5.83
C TYR A 16 -2.70 -3.66 -5.34
N THR A 17 -2.75 -4.87 -5.90
CA THR A 17 -3.69 -5.89 -5.45
C THR A 17 -3.35 -6.36 -4.03
N SER A 18 -4.30 -7.01 -3.34
CA SER A 18 -4.03 -7.59 -2.01
C SER A 18 -2.88 -8.60 -2.02
N ALA A 19 -2.77 -9.39 -3.09
CA ALA A 19 -1.67 -10.35 -3.28
C ALA A 19 -0.31 -9.64 -3.39
N ASP A 20 -0.25 -8.57 -4.20
CA ASP A 20 0.99 -7.82 -4.40
C ASP A 20 1.39 -7.06 -3.14
N LEU A 21 0.44 -6.41 -2.46
CA LEU A 21 0.66 -5.74 -1.17
C LEU A 21 1.24 -6.69 -0.13
N THR A 22 0.81 -7.94 -0.10
CA THR A 22 1.36 -8.96 0.80
C THR A 22 2.83 -9.27 0.49
N ARG A 23 3.21 -9.30 -0.80
CA ARG A 23 4.59 -9.59 -1.23
C ARG A 23 5.56 -8.44 -0.96
N ILE A 24 5.08 -7.20 -1.05
CA ILE A 24 5.90 -5.98 -0.86
C ILE A 24 5.77 -5.38 0.55
N ALA A 25 4.96 -5.98 1.43
CA ALA A 25 4.79 -5.53 2.80
C ALA A 25 6.16 -5.48 3.53
N GLY A 26 6.48 -4.33 4.13
CA GLY A 26 7.73 -4.11 4.85
C GLY A 26 8.96 -3.88 3.98
N ARG A 27 8.83 -3.84 2.65
CA ARG A 27 9.93 -3.56 1.72
C ARG A 27 10.05 -2.07 1.41
N GLN A 28 11.23 -1.66 0.96
CA GLN A 28 11.41 -0.30 0.44
C GLN A 28 10.76 -0.19 -0.94
N SER A 29 10.30 1.00 -1.30
CA SER A 29 9.60 1.23 -2.57
C SER A 29 10.45 0.89 -3.79
N ASP A 30 11.77 1.04 -3.69
CA ASP A 30 12.73 0.71 -4.75
C ASP A 30 12.82 -0.81 -5.00
N ASP A 31 12.40 -1.64 -4.03
CA ASP A 31 12.38 -3.09 -4.17
C ASP A 31 11.13 -3.61 -4.91
N ILE A 32 10.12 -2.75 -5.14
CA ILE A 32 8.82 -3.19 -5.66
C ILE A 32 8.95 -3.84 -7.04
N GLU A 33 9.66 -3.19 -7.97
CA GLU A 33 9.84 -3.71 -9.32
C GLU A 33 10.62 -5.04 -9.32
N ALA A 34 11.62 -5.17 -8.43
CA ALA A 34 12.36 -6.42 -8.27
C ALA A 34 11.49 -7.57 -7.74
N VAL A 35 10.54 -7.28 -6.84
CA VAL A 35 9.65 -8.29 -6.23
C VAL A 35 8.48 -8.65 -7.14
N LEU A 36 7.90 -7.69 -7.86
CA LEU A 36 6.66 -7.87 -8.65
C LEU A 36 6.90 -7.99 -10.15
N GLY A 37 8.05 -7.55 -10.66
CA GLY A 37 8.33 -7.42 -12.09
C GLY A 37 7.72 -6.18 -12.74
N TYR A 38 7.10 -5.30 -11.95
CA TYR A 38 6.53 -4.03 -12.37
C TYR A 38 6.38 -3.09 -11.17
N ALA A 39 6.19 -1.79 -11.43
CA ALA A 39 5.84 -0.82 -10.40
C ALA A 39 4.80 0.18 -10.90
N TYR A 40 3.78 0.47 -10.08
CA TYR A 40 2.80 1.55 -10.28
C TYR A 40 3.16 2.78 -9.43
N GLY A 41 4.45 3.01 -9.24
CA GLY A 41 5.02 4.05 -8.40
C GLY A 41 5.26 3.61 -6.95
N PRO A 42 5.85 4.49 -6.12
CA PRO A 42 6.45 4.08 -4.85
C PRO A 42 5.46 3.92 -3.68
N VAL A 43 4.16 4.16 -3.90
CA VAL A 43 3.18 4.33 -2.82
C VAL A 43 2.02 3.32 -2.97
N ALA A 44 1.64 2.67 -1.86
CA ALA A 44 0.53 1.72 -1.83
C ALA A 44 -0.87 2.38 -1.92
N VAL A 45 -1.07 3.48 -1.19
CA VAL A 45 -2.28 4.32 -1.22
C VAL A 45 -1.82 5.78 -1.24
N HIS A 46 -2.14 6.51 -2.29
CA HIS A 46 -1.71 7.90 -2.41
C HIS A 46 -2.58 8.81 -1.53
N ARG A 47 -1.97 9.84 -0.92
CA ARG A 47 -2.67 10.72 0.03
C ARG A 47 -3.89 11.44 -0.56
N ASN A 48 -3.86 11.74 -1.86
CA ASN A 48 -4.98 12.42 -2.54
C ASN A 48 -6.18 11.47 -2.74
N ASP A 49 -5.94 10.17 -2.70
CA ASP A 49 -6.96 9.13 -2.87
C ASP A 49 -7.30 8.47 -1.52
N MET A 50 -7.03 9.17 -0.41
CA MET A 50 -7.21 8.70 0.96
C MET A 50 -8.04 9.69 1.76
N ILE A 51 -8.93 9.17 2.60
CA ILE A 51 -9.70 9.92 3.59
C ILE A 51 -9.48 9.33 4.99
N LEU A 52 -9.33 10.21 5.98
CA LEU A 52 -9.23 9.83 7.39
C LEU A 52 -10.64 9.57 7.96
N VAL A 53 -10.70 8.71 8.98
CA VAL A 53 -11.92 8.41 9.74
C VAL A 53 -11.95 9.20 11.05
#